data_AF-A0A1U7NMA4-F1
#
_entry.id   AF-A0A1U7NMA4-F1
#
_cell.length_a   1.000
_cell.length_b   1.000
_cell.length_c   1.000
_cell.angle_alpha   90.00
_cell.angle_beta   90.00
_cell.angle_gamma   90.00
#
_symmetry.space_group_name_H-M   'P 1'
#
loop_
_entity.id
_entity.type
_entity.pdbx_description
1 polymer ?
#
loop_
_entity_poly.entity_id
_entity_poly.type
_entity_poly.pdbx_seq_one_letter_code
_entity_poly.pdbx_strand_id
1 'polypeptide(L)'
;MEGILICLSQDEEEASGSDLLDFLNTTFRKTMSAKEKRKILEEKYSIPFDQELEEEMETMDGAFSSAYKSSLERKGMKLGIKLGREQGIEQGMKRGIMQGIEQGKAQGIEQEKRETVRFMLQMNEFSLQEIATIARCSVEKIKEIQEELNKKIS
;
A
#
# COMPACT_ATOMS: atom_id res chain seq x y z
N MET A 1 -29.53 -5.50 -12.91
CA MET A 1 -30.04 -4.22 -12.41
C MET A 1 -29.37 -3.13 -13.22
N GLU A 2 -30.12 -2.50 -14.11
CA GLU A 2 -29.69 -1.24 -14.72
C GLU A 2 -29.99 -0.13 -13.71
N GLY A 3 -28.98 0.65 -13.36
CA GLY A 3 -29.10 1.79 -12.45
C GLY A 3 -28.87 3.08 -13.21
N ILE A 4 -29.67 4.11 -12.94
CA ILE A 4 -29.48 5.45 -13.50
C ILE A 4 -28.68 6.27 -12.48
N LEU A 5 -27.50 6.76 -12.88
CA LEU A 5 -26.70 7.68 -12.08
C LEU A 5 -26.99 9.10 -12.53
N ILE A 6 -27.64 9.89 -11.66
CA ILE A 6 -27.89 11.31 -11.90
C ILE A 6 -26.83 12.11 -11.13
N CYS A 7 -26.03 12.91 -11.85
CA CYS A 7 -25.04 13.79 -11.24
C CYS A 7 -25.67 15.15 -10.96
N LEU A 8 -25.70 15.55 -9.69
CA LEU A 8 -26.22 16.85 -9.26
C LEU A 8 -25.04 17.80 -9.03
N SER A 9 -25.04 18.94 -9.72
CA SER A 9 -24.00 19.96 -9.65
C SER A 9 -24.09 20.67 -8.29
N GLN A 10 -23.01 20.68 -7.50
CA GLN A 10 -22.98 21.39 -6.21
C GLN A 10 -22.39 22.82 -6.31
N ASP A 11 -21.91 23.20 -7.50
CA ASP A 11 -21.33 24.51 -7.80
C ASP A 11 -22.33 25.41 -8.54
N GLU A 12 -22.20 26.72 -8.35
CA GLU A 12 -23.11 27.81 -8.79
C GLU A 12 -23.22 28.02 -10.31
N GLU A 13 -22.79 27.08 -11.14
CA GLU A 13 -22.95 27.22 -12.59
C GLU A 13 -24.40 26.90 -12.97
N GLU A 14 -25.06 27.92 -13.56
CA GLU A 14 -26.40 27.88 -14.12
C GLU A 14 -26.61 26.58 -14.91
N ALA A 15 -27.33 25.64 -14.28
CA ALA A 15 -27.72 24.44 -14.97
C ALA A 15 -28.72 24.84 -16.05
N SER A 16 -28.32 24.75 -17.33
CA SER A 16 -29.26 24.65 -18.44
C SER A 16 -29.92 23.26 -18.42
N GLY A 17 -30.52 22.90 -17.29
CA GLY A 17 -31.17 21.62 -17.02
C GLY A 17 -32.68 21.72 -17.16
N SER A 18 -33.34 20.59 -17.40
CA SER A 18 -34.80 20.52 -17.33
C SER A 18 -35.29 20.88 -15.92
N ASP A 19 -36.56 21.31 -15.79
CA ASP A 19 -37.16 21.68 -14.50
C ASP A 19 -36.99 20.62 -13.40
N LEU A 20 -36.93 19.34 -13.80
CA LEU A 20 -36.67 18.21 -12.91
C LEU A 20 -35.24 18.22 -12.35
N LEU A 21 -34.23 18.53 -13.16
CA LEU A 21 -32.84 18.61 -12.71
C LEU A 21 -32.65 19.79 -11.75
N ASP A 22 -33.28 20.92 -12.04
CA ASP A 22 -33.27 22.08 -11.14
C ASP A 22 -33.95 21.78 -9.80
N PHE A 23 -35.09 21.07 -9.84
CA PHE A 23 -35.78 20.61 -8.65
C PHE A 23 -34.87 19.69 -7.82
N LEU A 24 -34.27 18.67 -8.45
CA LEU A 24 -33.38 17.73 -7.77
C LEU A 24 -32.12 18.42 -7.22
N ASN A 25 -31.51 19.33 -7.98
CA ASN A 25 -30.36 20.12 -7.53
C ASN A 25 -30.71 20.97 -6.30
N THR A 26 -31.90 21.60 -6.30
CA THR A 26 -32.38 22.42 -5.18
C THR A 26 -32.64 21.57 -3.94
N THR A 27 -33.36 20.45 -4.09
CA THR A 27 -33.75 19.54 -3.00
C THR A 27 -32.53 18.91 -2.31
N PHE A 28 -31.54 18.46 -3.09
CA PHE A 28 -30.37 17.74 -2.56
C PHE A 28 -29.12 18.63 -2.34
N ARG A 29 -29.25 19.96 -2.41
CA ARG A 29 -28.12 20.88 -2.19
C ARG A 29 -27.64 20.84 -0.74
N LYS A 30 -26.34 20.64 -0.52
CA LYS A 30 -25.76 20.52 0.84
C LYS A 30 -25.43 21.85 1.52
N THR A 31 -25.29 22.92 0.75
CA THR A 31 -24.94 24.25 1.26
C THR A 31 -26.14 25.05 1.76
N MET A 32 -27.35 24.48 1.67
CA MET A 32 -28.61 25.11 2.06
C MET A 32 -29.24 24.36 3.23
N SER A 33 -29.82 25.10 4.18
CA SER A 33 -30.60 24.53 5.27
C SER A 33 -31.94 23.96 4.78
N ALA A 34 -32.51 23.00 5.52
CA ALA A 34 -33.84 22.45 5.24
C ALA A 34 -34.91 23.56 5.10
N LYS A 35 -34.79 24.61 5.93
CA LYS A 35 -35.67 25.79 5.90
C LYS A 35 -35.57 26.59 4.60
N GLU A 36 -34.37 26.78 4.07
CA GLU A 36 -34.16 27.50 2.81
C GLU A 36 -34.60 26.67 1.60
N LYS A 37 -34.34 25.35 1.62
CA LYS A 37 -34.86 24.42 0.62
C LYS A 37 -36.38 24.47 0.56
N ARG A 38 -37.04 24.34 1.71
CA ARG A 38 -38.50 24.42 1.83
C ARG A 38 -39.05 25.67 1.16
N LYS A 39 -38.49 26.84 1.50
CA LYS A 39 -38.94 28.11 0.94
C LYS A 39 -38.90 28.11 -0.59
N ILE A 40 -37.81 27.61 -1.19
CA ILE A 40 -37.68 27.55 -2.65
C ILE A 40 -38.64 26.51 -3.25
N LEU A 41 -38.83 25.37 -2.59
CA LEU A 41 -39.74 24.32 -3.05
C LEU A 41 -41.22 24.74 -3.00
N GLU A 42 -41.60 25.50 -1.97
CA GLU A 42 -42.91 26.12 -1.87
C GLU A 42 -43.11 27.22 -2.93
N GLU A 43 -42.16 28.16 -3.05
CA GLU A 43 -42.29 29.33 -3.91
C GLU A 43 -42.16 29.01 -5.41
N LYS A 44 -41.21 28.14 -5.80
CA LYS A 44 -40.90 27.83 -7.21
C LYS A 44 -41.68 26.63 -7.75
N TYR A 45 -41.97 25.65 -6.89
CA TYR A 45 -42.56 24.37 -7.31
C TYR A 45 -43.95 24.11 -6.71
N SER A 46 -44.49 25.04 -5.92
CA SER A 46 -45.82 24.93 -5.28
C SER A 46 -46.00 23.65 -4.45
N ILE A 47 -44.93 23.17 -3.81
CA ILE A 47 -44.98 21.96 -2.97
C ILE A 47 -45.30 22.39 -1.53
N PRO A 48 -46.49 22.10 -1.00
CA PRO A 48 -46.81 22.42 0.39
C PRO A 48 -46.02 21.51 1.33
N PHE A 49 -45.40 22.10 2.35
CA PHE A 49 -44.77 21.34 3.42
C PHE A 49 -45.67 21.32 4.65
N ASP A 50 -46.06 20.11 5.05
CA ASP A 50 -46.61 19.83 6.38
C ASP A 50 -45.52 19.30 7.32
N GLN A 51 -45.87 19.15 8.60
CA GLN A 51 -44.92 18.72 9.62
C GLN A 51 -44.31 17.34 9.32
N GLU A 52 -45.08 16.43 8.73
CA GLU A 52 -44.61 15.07 8.39
C GLU A 52 -43.56 15.12 7.27
N LEU A 53 -43.83 15.88 6.19
CA LEU A 53 -42.91 16.06 5.08
C LEU A 53 -41.63 16.83 5.49
N GLU A 54 -41.75 17.76 6.43
CA GLU A 54 -40.60 18.45 7.03
C GLU A 54 -39.67 17.47 7.77
N GLU A 55 -40.23 16.63 8.64
CA GLU A 55 -39.49 15.62 9.39
C GLU A 55 -38.84 14.59 8.45
N GLU A 56 -39.53 14.18 7.39
CA GLU A 56 -38.97 13.29 6.36
C GLU A 56 -37.79 13.92 5.61
N MET A 57 -37.88 15.20 5.26
CA MET A 57 -36.81 15.91 4.54
C MET A 57 -35.55 16.03 5.40
N GLU A 58 -35.70 16.37 6.69
CA GLU A 58 -34.57 16.41 7.63
C GLU A 58 -33.95 15.02 7.83
N THR A 59 -34.79 13.99 7.97
CA THR A 59 -34.36 12.59 8.10
C THR A 59 -33.59 12.13 6.86
N MET A 60 -34.08 12.46 5.66
CA MET A 60 -33.44 12.11 4.40
C MET A 60 -32.08 12.78 4.21
N ASP A 61 -31.96 14.07 4.54
CA ASP A 61 -30.68 14.81 4.48
C ASP A 61 -29.64 14.21 5.44
N GLY A 62 -30.05 13.82 6.65
CA GLY A 62 -29.21 13.13 7.63
C GLY A 62 -28.78 11.73 7.16
N ALA A 63 -29.72 10.94 6.64
CA ALA A 63 -29.46 9.59 6.12
C ALA A 63 -28.54 9.60 4.89
N PHE A 64 -28.75 10.53 3.95
CA PHE A 64 -27.90 10.65 2.77
C PHE A 64 -26.48 11.11 3.12
N SER A 65 -26.34 12.08 4.03
CA SER A 65 -25.05 12.58 4.48
C SER A 65 -24.24 11.50 5.21
N SER A 66 -24.89 10.74 6.10
CA SER A 66 -24.24 9.65 6.83
C SER A 66 -23.88 8.46 5.93
N ALA A 67 -24.75 8.07 5.00
CA ALA A 67 -24.49 7.00 4.04
C ALA A 67 -23.33 7.36 3.08
N TYR A 68 -23.32 8.59 2.57
CA TYR A 68 -22.26 9.09 1.70
C TYR A 68 -20.90 9.13 2.43
N LYS A 69 -20.86 9.71 3.63
CA LYS A 69 -19.65 9.76 4.48
C LYS A 69 -19.12 8.36 4.77
N SER A 70 -19.99 7.45 5.20
CA SER A 70 -19.64 6.05 5.48
C SER A 70 -19.15 5.30 4.24
N SER A 71 -19.61 5.67 3.05
CA SER A 71 -19.15 5.07 1.78
C SER A 71 -17.77 5.58 1.39
N LEU A 72 -17.52 6.89 1.54
CA LEU A 72 -16.21 7.49 1.27
C LEU A 72 -15.15 6.98 2.25
N GLU A 73 -15.46 6.92 3.55
CA GLU A 73 -14.56 6.38 4.57
C GLU A 73 -14.20 4.92 4.29
N ARG A 74 -15.19 4.09 3.92
CA ARG A 74 -14.95 2.70 3.52
C ARG A 74 -14.05 2.57 2.29
N LYS A 75 -14.27 3.41 1.27
CA LYS A 75 -13.40 3.45 0.08
C LYS A 75 -11.97 3.88 0.42
N GLY A 76 -11.82 4.94 1.21
CA GLY A 76 -10.53 5.43 1.67
C GLY A 76 -9.77 4.39 2.49
N MET A 77 -10.45 3.74 3.44
CA MET A 77 -9.88 2.67 4.25
C MET A 77 -9.42 1.49 3.39
N LYS A 78 -10.26 1.05 2.44
CA LYS A 78 -9.93 -0.05 1.53
C LYS A 78 -8.71 0.29 0.66
N LEU A 79 -8.63 1.53 0.17
CA LEU A 79 -7.49 2.01 -0.63
C LEU A 79 -6.22 2.05 0.23
N GLY A 80 -6.30 2.61 1.44
CA GLY A 80 -5.18 2.71 2.37
C GLY A 80 -4.62 1.34 2.76
N ILE A 81 -5.49 0.37 3.06
CA ILE A 81 -5.08 -1.02 3.35
C ILE A 81 -4.40 -1.65 2.14
N LYS A 82 -4.98 -1.47 0.93
CA LYS A 82 -4.41 -2.03 -0.30
C LYS A 82 -3.02 -1.46 -0.57
N LEU A 83 -2.88 -0.14 -0.55
CA LEU A 83 -1.61 0.56 -0.76
C LEU A 83 -0.56 0.18 0.29
N GLY A 84 -0.93 0.20 1.56
CA GLY A 84 -0.01 -0.16 2.65
C GLY A 84 0.47 -1.61 2.54
N ARG A 85 -0.40 -2.54 2.15
CA ARG A 85 -0.04 -3.93 1.94
C ARG A 85 0.88 -4.11 0.72
N GLU A 86 0.56 -3.48 -0.41
CA GLU A 86 1.37 -3.55 -1.62
C GLU A 86 2.78 -2.99 -1.38
N GLN A 87 2.88 -1.80 -0.78
CA GLN A 87 4.16 -1.17 -0.43
C GLN A 87 4.96 -2.00 0.57
N GLY A 88 4.29 -2.53 1.61
CA GLY A 88 4.94 -3.36 2.63
C GLY A 88 5.53 -4.65 2.03
N ILE A 89 4.77 -5.34 1.18
CA ILE A 89 5.24 -6.56 0.49
C ILE A 89 6.39 -6.24 -0.45
N GLU A 90 6.27 -5.19 -1.27
CA GLU A 90 7.29 -4.83 -2.26
C GLU A 90 8.62 -4.46 -1.57
N GLN A 91 8.57 -3.63 -0.53
CA GLN A 91 9.76 -3.22 0.21
C GLN A 91 10.38 -4.40 0.96
N GLY A 92 9.56 -5.23 1.62
CA GLY A 92 10.02 -6.41 2.34
C GLY A 92 10.70 -7.41 1.40
N MET A 93 10.10 -7.69 0.25
CA MET A 93 10.65 -8.60 -0.75
C MET A 93 11.96 -8.07 -1.35
N LYS A 94 12.01 -6.79 -1.76
CA LYS A 94 13.24 -6.17 -2.29
C LYS A 94 14.40 -6.25 -1.30
N ARG A 95 14.16 -5.91 -0.03
CA ARG A 95 15.19 -5.97 1.02
C ARG A 95 15.63 -7.41 1.29
N GLY A 96 14.68 -8.33 1.42
CA GLY A 96 14.97 -9.74 1.69
C GLY A 96 15.79 -10.40 0.58
N ILE A 97 15.43 -10.16 -0.68
CA ILE A 97 16.16 -10.71 -1.84
C ILE A 97 17.58 -10.12 -1.91
N MET A 98 17.74 -8.81 -1.74
CA MET A 98 19.04 -8.16 -1.80
C MET A 98 19.98 -8.69 -0.71
N GLN A 99 19.51 -8.74 0.54
CA GLN A 99 20.28 -9.29 1.66
C GLN A 99 20.61 -10.77 1.45
N GLY A 100 19.64 -11.57 0.99
CA GLY A 100 19.85 -13.00 0.72
C GLY A 100 20.89 -13.26 -0.37
N ILE A 101 20.86 -12.50 -1.47
CA ILE A 101 21.84 -12.62 -2.55
C ILE A 101 23.24 -12.20 -2.08
N GLU A 102 23.34 -11.08 -1.35
CA GLU A 102 24.63 -10.57 -0.87
C GLU A 102 25.28 -11.54 0.13
N GLN A 103 24.50 -12.02 1.12
CA GLN A 103 24.97 -13.01 2.08
C GLN A 103 25.33 -14.33 1.41
N GLY A 104 24.48 -14.82 0.49
CA GLY A 104 24.73 -16.06 -0.24
C GLY A 104 26.00 -16.00 -1.09
N LYS A 105 26.24 -14.89 -1.79
CA LYS A 105 27.48 -14.69 -2.57
C LYS A 105 28.71 -14.62 -1.67
N ALA A 106 28.64 -13.88 -0.56
CA ALA A 106 29.76 -13.77 0.36
C ALA A 106 30.12 -15.12 1.00
N GLN A 107 29.10 -15.87 1.44
CA GLN A 107 29.27 -17.22 2.00
C GLN A 107 29.83 -18.20 0.96
N GLY A 108 29.33 -18.15 -0.28
CA GLY A 108 29.82 -19.00 -1.37
C GLY A 108 31.31 -18.75 -1.69
N ILE A 109 31.71 -17.48 -1.80
CA ILE A 109 33.12 -17.11 -2.05
C ILE A 109 34.02 -17.55 -0.89
N GLU A 110 33.59 -17.34 0.36
CA GLU A 110 34.38 -17.76 1.52
C GLU A 110 34.49 -19.28 1.61
N GLN A 111 33.42 -20.01 1.30
CA GLN A 111 33.44 -21.47 1.26
C GLN A 111 34.37 -22.00 0.17
N GLU A 112 34.30 -21.45 -1.04
CA GLU A 112 35.19 -21.82 -2.15
C GLU A 112 36.67 -21.58 -1.80
N LYS A 113 36.99 -20.42 -1.22
CA LYS A 113 38.35 -20.11 -0.75
C LYS A 113 38.82 -21.12 0.29
N ARG A 114 37.96 -21.46 1.25
CA ARG A 114 38.27 -22.41 2.31
C ARG A 114 38.51 -23.81 1.75
N GLU A 115 37.69 -24.26 0.81
CA GLU A 115 37.83 -25.56 0.14
C GLU A 115 39.13 -25.61 -0.69
N THR A 116 39.45 -24.54 -1.41
CA THR A 116 40.71 -24.39 -2.15
C THR A 116 41.92 -24.51 -1.22
N VAL A 117 41.91 -23.81 -0.09
CA VAL A 117 42.98 -23.90 0.92
C VAL A 117 43.10 -25.33 1.47
N ARG A 118 41.98 -25.99 1.80
CA ARG A 118 42.00 -27.37 2.27
C ARG A 118 42.65 -28.31 1.26
N PHE A 119 42.25 -28.21 -0.01
CA PHE A 119 42.80 -29.03 -1.08
C PHE A 119 44.31 -28.86 -1.20
N MET A 120 44.81 -27.61 -1.22
CA MET A 120 46.25 -27.33 -1.31
C MET A 120 47.04 -27.83 -0.09
N LEU A 121 46.49 -27.69 1.12
CA LEU A 121 47.11 -28.22 2.34
C LEU A 121 47.23 -29.75 2.30
N GLN A 122 46.23 -30.44 1.75
CA GLN A 122 46.24 -31.91 1.63
C GLN A 122 47.23 -32.42 0.58
N MET A 123 47.48 -31.65 -0.48
CA MET A 123 48.50 -32.01 -1.49
C MET A 123 49.92 -31.98 -0.90
N ASN A 124 50.17 -31.14 0.11
CA ASN A 124 51.48 -30.99 0.76
C ASN A 124 52.62 -30.60 -0.21
N GLU A 125 52.27 -29.97 -1.34
CA GLU A 125 53.21 -29.50 -2.39
C GLU A 125 53.50 -27.99 -2.31
N PHE A 126 52.71 -27.24 -1.55
CA PHE A 126 52.78 -25.77 -1.48
C PHE A 126 53.12 -25.29 -0.07
N SER A 127 53.95 -24.26 0.03
CA SER A 127 54.18 -23.53 1.28
C SER A 127 52.96 -22.68 1.67
N LEU A 128 52.85 -22.35 2.97
CA LEU A 128 51.75 -21.50 3.47
C LEU A 128 51.70 -20.12 2.78
N GLN A 129 52.84 -19.58 2.35
CA GLN A 129 52.93 -18.30 1.64
C GLN A 129 52.41 -18.42 0.20
N GLU A 130 52.69 -19.53 -0.48
CA GLU A 130 52.16 -19.80 -1.84
C GLU A 130 50.64 -20.00 -1.78
N ILE A 131 50.14 -20.76 -0.81
CA ILE A 131 48.69 -20.95 -0.60
C ILE A 131 48.00 -19.61 -0.31
N ALA A 132 48.59 -18.75 0.53
CA ALA A 132 48.06 -17.41 0.81
C ALA A 132 47.94 -16.56 -0.46
N THR A 133 48.94 -16.64 -1.32
CA THR A 133 48.98 -15.92 -2.59
C THR A 133 47.91 -16.43 -3.56
N ILE A 134 47.79 -17.76 -3.73
CA ILE A 134 46.85 -18.36 -4.68
C ILE A 134 45.39 -18.17 -4.22
N ALA A 135 45.10 -18.51 -2.96
CA ALA A 135 43.75 -18.42 -2.39
C ALA A 135 43.35 -16.98 -2.01
N ARG A 136 44.28 -16.01 -2.13
CA ARG A 136 44.09 -14.61 -1.76
C ARG A 136 43.51 -14.47 -0.36
N CYS A 137 44.15 -15.13 0.60
CA CYS A 137 43.78 -15.12 2.01
C CYS A 137 45.03 -14.99 2.89
N SER A 138 44.86 -14.63 4.16
CA SER A 138 46.00 -14.43 5.05
C SER A 138 46.58 -15.77 5.53
N VAL A 139 47.85 -15.77 5.88
CA VAL A 139 48.53 -16.96 6.42
C VAL A 139 47.89 -17.41 7.73
N GLU A 140 47.38 -16.48 8.54
CA GLU A 140 46.64 -16.78 9.77
C GLU A 140 45.38 -17.58 9.48
N LYS A 141 44.62 -17.22 8.43
CA LYS A 141 43.42 -17.95 8.02
C LYS A 141 43.74 -19.38 7.58
N ILE A 142 44.87 -19.55 6.89
CA ILE A 142 45.34 -20.87 6.45
C ILE A 142 45.72 -21.74 7.65
N LYS A 143 46.42 -21.17 8.64
CA LYS A 143 46.77 -21.87 9.89
C LYS A 143 45.52 -22.33 10.65
N GLU A 144 44.51 -21.47 10.76
CA GLU A 144 43.21 -21.83 11.36
C GLU A 144 42.58 -23.03 10.64
N ILE A 145 42.54 -23.01 9.31
CA ILE A 145 42.01 -24.12 8.50
C ILE A 145 42.84 -25.39 8.66
N GLN A 146 44.17 -25.28 8.74
CA GLN A 146 45.10 -26.40 8.95
C GLN A 146 44.89 -27.05 10.32
N GLU A 147 44.74 -26.25 11.38
CA GLU A 147 44.44 -26.75 12.73
C GLU A 147 43.11 -27.50 12.79
N GLU A 148 42.06 -26.99 12.14
CA GLU A 148 40.79 -27.68 12.04
C GLU A 148 40.85 -29.00 11.26
N LEU A 149 41.65 -29.04 10.20
CA LEU A 149 41.88 -30.25 9.40
C LEU A 149 42.55 -31.33 10.25
N ASN A 150 43.59 -30.96 10.99
CA ASN A 150 44.33 -31.87 11.86
C ASN A 150 43.45 -32.40 13.01
N LYS A 151 42.54 -31.58 13.55
CA LYS A 151 41.55 -32.01 14.56
C LYS A 151 40.53 -33.01 14.05
N LYS A 152 40.24 -33.05 12.74
CA LYS A 152 39.30 -34.01 12.15
C LYS A 152 39.93 -35.36 11.80
N ILE A 153 41.25 -35.43 11.79
CA ILE A 153 42.02 -36.64 11.44
C ILE A 153 42.52 -37.37 12.70
N SER A 154 42.52 -36.70 13.86
CA SER A 154 42.76 -37.30 15.19
C SER A 154 41.50 -37.92 15.78
#